data_AF-Q2JHX2-F1
#
_entry.id   AF-Q2JHX2-F1
#
_cell.length_a   1.000
_cell.length_b   1.000
_cell.length_c   1.000
_cell.angle_alpha   90.00
_cell.angle_beta   90.00
_cell.angle_gamma   90.00
#
_symmetry.space_group_name_H-M   'P 1'
#
loop_
_entity.id
_entity.type
_entity.pdbx_description
1 polymer ?
#
loop_
_entity_poly.entity_id
_entity_poly.type
_entity_poly.pdbx_seq_one_letter_code
_entity_poly.pdbx_strand_id
1 'polypeptide(L)' 'MVFVLNMLPNPGNQSGNFRLEANLTPEQVSSFLAGAYYINIHTQANPPGELRAQVVFPR' A
#
# COMPACT_ATOMS: atom_id res chain seq x y z
N MET A 1 -8.11 0.16 9.51
CA MET A 1 -6.83 -0.54 9.78
C MET A 1 -5.76 0.03 8.86
N VAL A 2 -4.51 0.13 9.33
CA VAL A 2 -3.38 0.64 8.53
C VAL A 2 -2.35 -0.47 8.38
N PHE A 3 -1.91 -0.69 7.15
CA PHE A 3 -0.77 -1.56 6.84
C PHE A 3 0.38 -0.69 6.39
N VAL A 4 1.57 -0.91 6.95
CA VAL A 4 2.78 -0.19 6.54
C VAL A 4 3.43 -0.95 5.39
N LEU A 5 3.70 -0.23 4.30
CA LEU A 5 4.45 -0.76 3.17
C LEU A 5 5.93 -0.47 3.37
N ASN A 6 6.77 -1.50 3.31
CA ASN A 6 8.21 -1.32 3.34
C ASN A 6 8.74 -1.13 1.93
N MET A 7 9.59 -0.12 1.74
CA MET A 7 10.32 0.07 0.49
C MET A 7 11.55 -0.85 0.47
N LEU A 8 11.68 -1.63 -0.59
CA LEU A 8 12.87 -2.42 -0.91
C LEU A 8 13.62 -1.74 -2.05
N PRO A 9 14.70 -0.98 -1.77
CA PRO A 9 15.43 -0.24 -2.79
C PRO A 9 16.24 -1.17 -3.70
N ASN A 10 16.46 -0.72 -4.93
CA ASN A 10 17.37 -1.37 -5.87
C ASN A 10 18.85 -1.15 -5.46
N PRO A 11 19.78 -1.97 -5.98
CA PRO A 11 21.20 -1.66 -5.92
C PRO A 11 21.46 -0.35 -6.68
N GLY A 12 21.65 0.74 -5.94
CA GLY A 12 21.83 2.09 -6.49
C GLY A 12 20.88 3.16 -5.94
N ASN A 13 19.90 2.79 -5.09
CA ASN A 13 18.94 3.69 -4.45
C ASN A 13 18.18 4.63 -5.40
N GLN A 14 18.02 4.23 -6.66
CA GLN A 14 17.34 5.05 -7.68
C GLN A 14 15.91 4.57 -7.98
N SER A 15 15.58 3.35 -7.54
CA SER A 15 14.22 2.83 -7.59
C SER A 15 14.03 1.81 -6.46
N GLY A 16 12.80 1.34 -6.26
CA GLY A 16 12.48 0.33 -5.26
C GLY A 16 11.07 -0.19 -5.42
N ASN A 17 10.78 -1.28 -4.73
CA ASN A 17 9.46 -1.90 -4.70
C ASN A 17 8.84 -1.72 -3.31
N PHE A 18 7.59 -1.30 -3.26
CA PHE A 18 6.80 -1.38 -2.02
C PHE A 18 6.18 -2.77 -1.93
N ARG A 19 6.41 -3.47 -0.81
CA ARG A 19 5.87 -4.81 -0.58
C ARG A 19 5.09 -4.87 0.73
N LEU A 20 3.97 -5.60 0.70
CA LEU A 20 3.18 -5.98 1.86
C LEU A 20 3.10 -7.50 1.94
N GLU A 21 3.40 -8.05 3.11
CA GLU A 21 3.09 -9.43 3.47
C GLU A 21 2.29 -9.37 4.77
N ALA A 22 1.04 -9.83 4.73
CA ALA A 22 0.14 -9.78 5.87
C ALA A 22 -0.79 -11.00 5.88
N ASN A 23 -1.00 -11.57 7.07
CA ASN A 23 -2.04 -12.56 7.31
C ASN A 23 -3.33 -11.81 7.63
N LEU A 24 -4.30 -11.86 6.73
CA LEU A 24 -5.57 -11.16 6.88
C LEU A 24 -6.59 -11.99 7.65
N THR A 25 -7.39 -11.34 8.50
CA THR A 25 -8.59 -11.97 9.08
C THR A 25 -9.71 -12.06 8.04
N PRO A 26 -10.73 -12.93 8.23
CA PRO A 26 -11.87 -13.02 7.31
C PRO A 26 -12.57 -11.68 7.03
N GLU A 27 -12.70 -10.82 8.05
CA GLU A 27 -13.32 -9.49 7.94
C GLU A 27 -12.46 -8.53 7.11
N GLN A 28 -11.13 -8.62 7.25
CA GLN A 28 -10.17 -7.83 6.48
C GLN A 28 -10.16 -8.26 5.01
N VAL A 29 -10.32 -9.56 4.74
CA VAL A 29 -10.50 -10.09 3.38
C VAL A 29 -11.80 -9.56 2.76
N SER A 30 -12.91 -9.57 3.51
CA SER A 30 -14.17 -8.99 3.02
C SER A 30 -14.02 -7.52 2.65
N SER A 31 -13.34 -6.73 3.49
CA SER A 31 -13.02 -5.33 3.20
C SER A 31 -12.14 -5.16 1.95
N PHE A 32 -11.24 -6.12 1.70
CA PHE A 32 -10.37 -6.12 0.52
C PHE A 32 -11.14 -6.35 -0.76
N LEU A 33 -11.99 -7.37 -0.76
CA LEU A 33 -12.85 -7.70 -1.89
C LEU A 33 -13.88 -6.61 -2.17
N ALA A 34 -14.31 -5.88 -1.13
CA ALA A 34 -15.18 -4.71 -1.27
C ALA A 34 -14.46 -3.46 -1.81
N GLY A 35 -13.14 -3.50 -2.00
CA GLY A 35 -12.35 -2.35 -2.45
C GLY A 35 -12.29 -1.24 -1.41
N ALA A 36 -12.30 -1.57 -0.11
CA ALA A 36 -12.27 -0.57 0.96
C ALA A 36 -10.85 -0.12 1.36
N TYR A 37 -9.80 -0.69 0.76
CA TYR A 37 -8.41 -0.30 1.01
C TYR A 37 -7.93 0.74 0.00
N TYR A 38 -7.19 1.72 0.49
CA TYR A 38 -6.48 2.69 -0.33
C TYR A 38 -5.01 2.71 0.07
N ILE A 39 -4.17 3.03 -0.90
CA ILE A 39 -2.72 3.21 -0.73
C ILE A 39 -2.44 4.70 -0.76
N ASN A 40 -1.65 5.17 0.21
CA ASN A 40 -1.12 6.52 0.24
C ASN A 40 0.39 6.47 0.41
N ILE A 41 1.12 6.91 -0.60
CA ILE A 41 2.58 7.02 -0.61
C ILE A 41 2.92 8.50 -0.45
N HIS A 42 3.79 8.80 0.51
CA HIS A 42 4.23 10.15 0.83
C HIS A 42 5.73 10.16 1.11
N THR A 43 6.33 11.33 0.98
CA THR A 43 7.68 11.62 1.49
C THR A 43 7.59 12.55 2.68
N GLN A 44 8.72 12.76 3.36
CA GLN A 44 8.81 13.77 4.41
C GLN A 44 8.56 15.20 3.87
N ALA A 45 8.94 15.46 2.62
CA ALA A 45 8.72 16.75 1.97
C ALA A 45 7.25 16.99 1.59
N ASN A 46 6.48 15.92 1.33
CA ASN A 46 5.06 15.99 0.98
C ASN A 46 4.19 15.05 1.86
N PRO A 47 3.98 15.39 3.16
CA PRO A 47 3.25 14.53 4.09
C PRO A 47 1.80 14.18 3.71
N PRO A 48 1.01 15.06 3.07
CA PRO A 48 -0.37 14.72 2.69
C PRO A 48 -0.50 13.56 1.68
N GLY A 49 0.58 13.15 1.01
CA GLY A 49 0.55 12.13 -0.04
C GLY A 49 1.02 12.67 -1.38
N GLU A 50 2.00 12.01 -1.97
CA GLU A 50 2.48 12.26 -3.34
C GLU A 50 1.74 11.39 -4.35
N LEU A 51 1.45 10.13 -3.99
CA LEU A 51 0.71 9.19 -4.82
C LEU A 51 -0.39 8.52 -4.00
N ARG A 52 -1.59 8.47 -4.57
CA ARG A 52 -2.77 7.87 -3.96
C ARG A 52 -3.41 6.91 -4.94
N ALA A 53 -3.78 5.73 -4.48
CA ALA A 53 -4.42 4.72 -5.31
C ALA A 53 -5.52 4.00 -4.53
N GLN A 54 -6.64 3.74 -5.21
CA GLN A 54 -7.70 2.88 -4.70
C GLN A 54 -7.36 1.43 -5.05
N VAL A 55 -7.40 0.53 -4.06
CA VAL A 55 -7.25 -0.89 -4.35
C VAL A 55 -8.60 -1.41 -4.84
N VAL A 56 -8.61 -1.93 -6.06
CA VAL A 56 -9.79 -2.51 -6.69
C VAL A 56 -9.54 -3.99 -6.93
N PHE A 57 -10.50 -4.83 -6.54
CA PHE A 57 -10.47 -6.23 -6.93
C PHE A 57 -11.04 -6.35 -8.36
N PRO A 58 -10.31 -6.96 -9.31
CA PRO A 58 -10.84 -7.17 -10.65
C PRO A 58 -12.09 -8.05 -10.57
N ARG A 59 -13.16 -7.61 -11.25
CA ARG A 59 -14.41 -8.37 -11.39
C ARG A 59 -14.24 -9.52 -12.36
#